data_AF-A0A1N6PCF7-F1
#
_entry.id   AF-A0A1N6PCF7-F1
#
_cell.length_a   1.000
_cell.length_b   1.000
_cell.length_c   1.000
_cell.angle_alpha   90.00
_cell.angle_beta   90.00
_cell.angle_gamma   90.00
#
_symmetry.space_group_name_H-M   'P 1'
#
loop_
_entity.id
_entity.type
_entity.pdbx_description
1 polymer ?
#
loop_
_entity_poly.entity_id
_entity_poly.type
_entity_poly.pdbx_seq_one_letter_code
_entity_poly.pdbx_strand_id
1 'polypeptide(L)'
;MDLFRAIYSSQPFGFDSAILDGILLEARRANLRDGITGALICRADIYLQWLEGPEPEVRKTLERIERDDRHLDVKVHVAKQVAERTFAEWAMLHDPAATWIWTQSEIAGGALERSTPEEITEFFLRLRHGGTANDAVGACPHTASGSGLDETRVPS
;
A
#
# COMPACT_ATOMS: atom_id res chain seq x y z
N MET A 1 3.97 -10.90 -18.75
CA MET A 1 4.73 -10.09 -17.78
C MET A 1 4.28 -10.59 -16.42
N ASP A 2 5.18 -11.22 -15.67
CA ASP A 2 4.79 -11.88 -14.43
C ASP A 2 4.58 -10.82 -13.34
N LEU A 3 3.38 -10.83 -12.77
CA LEU A 3 3.00 -9.92 -11.71
C LEU A 3 3.51 -10.48 -10.38
N PHE A 4 4.23 -9.65 -9.66
CA PHE A 4 4.86 -10.00 -8.40
C PHE A 4 4.33 -9.11 -7.28
N ARG A 5 4.14 -9.71 -6.12
CA ARG A 5 3.71 -9.04 -4.90
C ARG A 5 4.77 -9.21 -3.84
N ALA A 6 5.13 -8.09 -3.23
CA ALA A 6 5.94 -8.06 -2.03
C ALA A 6 5.21 -7.33 -0.91
N ILE A 7 5.29 -7.87 0.30
CA ILE A 7 4.91 -7.15 1.51
C ILE A 7 6.11 -7.18 2.43
N TYR A 8 6.54 -6.00 2.89
CA TYR A 8 7.64 -5.88 3.82
C TYR A 8 7.30 -4.91 4.95
N SER A 9 8.01 -5.05 6.04
CA SER A 9 7.99 -4.09 7.14
C SER A 9 9.38 -3.57 7.47
N SER A 10 9.43 -2.42 8.12
CA SER A 10 10.66 -1.83 8.63
C SER A 10 10.35 -0.87 9.78
N GLN A 11 11.33 -0.52 10.60
CA GLN A 11 11.19 0.46 11.67
C GLN A 11 11.70 1.83 11.20
N PRO A 12 10.92 2.91 11.37
CA PRO A 12 11.37 4.26 11.03
C PRO A 12 12.53 4.70 11.94
N PHE A 13 13.59 5.27 11.35
CA PHE A 13 14.63 5.95 12.12
C PHE A 13 14.20 7.41 12.37
N GLY A 14 13.28 7.58 13.33
CA GLY A 14 12.60 8.84 13.60
C GLY A 14 11.34 9.03 12.75
N PHE A 15 10.34 9.67 13.33
CA PHE A 15 9.05 9.87 12.67
C PHE A 15 8.57 11.32 12.84
N ASP A 16 8.44 12.01 11.72
CA ASP A 16 7.81 13.33 11.63
C ASP A 16 6.98 13.38 10.34
N SER A 17 5.93 14.22 10.31
CA SER A 17 5.01 14.35 9.18
C SER A 17 5.74 14.75 7.90
N ALA A 18 6.74 15.62 7.99
CA ALA A 18 7.54 16.05 6.84
C ALA A 18 8.35 14.89 6.22
N ILE A 19 8.86 13.97 7.04
CA ILE A 19 9.58 12.78 6.55
C ILE A 19 8.60 11.85 5.84
N LEU A 20 7.43 11.63 6.44
CA LEU A 20 6.39 10.78 5.88
C LEU A 20 5.89 11.31 4.52
N ASP A 21 5.60 12.61 4.44
CA ASP A 21 5.18 13.25 3.18
C ASP A 21 6.25 13.10 2.09
N GLY A 22 7.53 13.22 2.46
CA GLY A 22 8.66 12.97 1.56
C GLY A 22 8.70 11.54 1.04
N ILE A 23 8.55 10.55 1.93
CA ILE A 23 8.51 9.13 1.58
C ILE A 23 7.32 8.84 0.66
N LEU A 24 6.14 9.35 0.98
CA LEU A 24 4.94 9.15 0.17
C LEU A 24 5.07 9.76 -1.23
N LEU A 25 5.64 10.97 -1.33
CA LEU A 25 5.86 11.63 -2.61
C LEU A 25 6.88 10.87 -3.48
N GLU A 26 7.99 10.46 -2.87
CA GLU A 26 9.04 9.70 -3.55
C GLU A 26 8.51 8.33 -4.00
N ALA A 27 7.82 7.62 -3.11
CA ALA A 27 7.24 6.33 -3.39
C ALA A 27 6.18 6.40 -4.49
N ARG A 28 5.25 7.37 -4.44
CA ARG A 28 4.27 7.58 -5.53
C ARG A 28 4.96 7.84 -6.87
N ARG A 29 5.97 8.70 -6.90
CA ARG A 29 6.69 9.04 -8.14
C ARG A 29 7.47 7.85 -8.71
N ALA A 30 8.18 7.11 -7.86
CA ALA A 30 8.90 5.91 -8.26
C ALA A 30 7.93 4.82 -8.74
N ASN A 31 6.86 4.58 -7.99
CA ASN A 31 5.84 3.58 -8.31
C ASN A 31 5.15 3.86 -9.65
N LEU A 32 4.74 5.11 -9.89
CA LEU A 32 4.13 5.52 -11.16
C LEU A 32 5.07 5.30 -12.35
N ARG A 33 6.36 5.62 -12.19
CA ARG A 33 7.38 5.43 -13.23
C ARG A 33 7.63 3.95 -13.52
N ASP A 34 7.67 3.13 -12.48
CA ASP A 34 8.10 1.73 -12.55
C ASP A 34 6.89 0.77 -12.71
N GLY A 35 5.67 1.31 -12.83
CA GLY A 35 4.43 0.55 -13.01
C GLY A 35 4.01 -0.24 -11.77
N ILE A 36 4.43 0.20 -10.59
CA ILE A 36 4.15 -0.43 -9.30
C ILE A 36 2.92 0.24 -8.69
N THR A 37 2.08 -0.56 -8.04
CA THR A 37 0.91 -0.13 -7.27
C THR A 37 0.99 -0.71 -5.87
N GLY A 38 0.24 -0.16 -4.92
CA GLY A 38 0.35 -0.66 -3.56
C GLY A 38 -0.30 0.19 -2.48
N ALA A 39 0.06 -0.14 -1.25
CA ALA A 39 -0.41 0.52 -0.04
C ALA A 39 0.73 0.64 0.99
N LEU A 40 0.71 1.70 1.77
CA LEU A 40 1.63 1.97 2.87
C LEU A 40 0.83 2.22 4.13
N ILE A 41 1.09 1.42 5.16
CA ILE A 41 0.64 1.64 6.53
C ILE A 41 1.86 2.10 7.32
N CYS A 42 1.78 3.26 7.94
CA CYS A 42 2.90 3.79 8.70
C CYS A 42 2.46 4.36 10.06
N ARG A 43 3.34 4.21 11.04
CA ARG A 43 3.25 4.79 12.38
C ARG A 43 4.65 5.08 12.90
N ALA A 44 4.73 5.87 13.96
CA ALA A 44 5.98 6.29 14.60
C ALA A 44 6.95 5.16 15.00
N ASP A 45 6.49 3.93 15.05
CA ASP A 45 7.24 2.73 15.43
C ASP A 45 7.29 1.65 14.34
N ILE A 46 6.56 1.79 13.23
CA ILE A 46 6.51 0.76 12.17
C ILE A 46 6.08 1.30 10.81
N TYR A 47 6.75 0.84 9.76
CA TYR A 47 6.33 0.93 8.36
C TYR A 47 5.99 -0.46 7.83
N LEU A 48 4.85 -0.59 7.18
CA LEU A 48 4.38 -1.82 6.55
C LEU A 48 3.88 -1.47 5.15
N GLN A 49 4.55 -1.97 4.11
CA GLN A 49 4.29 -1.60 2.74
C GLN A 49 3.98 -2.82 1.87
N TRP A 50 3.00 -2.64 1.00
CA TRP A 50 2.56 -3.57 -0.01
C TRP A 50 2.94 -3.04 -1.39
N LEU A 51 3.65 -3.84 -2.19
CA LEU A 51 4.09 -3.50 -3.53
C LEU A 51 3.66 -4.58 -4.53
N GLU A 52 3.06 -4.16 -5.63
CA GLU A 52 2.64 -5.03 -6.73
C GLU A 52 3.01 -4.44 -8.09
N GLY A 53 3.61 -5.25 -8.94
CA GLY A 53 4.05 -4.79 -10.26
C GLY A 53 4.84 -5.85 -11.01
N PRO A 54 5.52 -5.45 -12.09
CA PRO A 54 6.44 -6.34 -12.79
C PRO A 54 7.52 -6.84 -11.82
N GLU A 55 7.73 -8.16 -11.76
CA GLU A 55 8.74 -8.79 -10.88
C GLU A 55 10.10 -8.08 -10.82
N PRO A 56 10.76 -7.75 -11.96
CA PRO A 56 12.05 -7.09 -11.91
C PRO A 56 12.00 -5.69 -11.28
N GLU A 57 10.89 -4.97 -11.43
CA GLU A 57 10.74 -3.61 -10.88
C GLU A 57 10.43 -3.65 -9.38
N VAL A 58 9.61 -4.61 -8.93
CA VAL A 58 9.33 -4.81 -7.50
C VAL A 58 10.61 -5.23 -6.76
N ARG A 59 11.39 -6.17 -7.31
CA ARG A 59 12.67 -6.58 -6.71
C ARG A 59 13.69 -5.44 -6.65
N LYS A 60 13.85 -4.66 -7.73
CA LYS A 60 14.71 -3.46 -7.71
C LYS A 60 14.27 -2.44 -6.66
N THR A 61 12.97 -2.29 -6.46
CA THR A 61 12.41 -1.38 -5.46
C THR A 61 12.73 -1.86 -4.05
N LEU A 62 12.52 -3.16 -3.76
CA LEU A 62 12.94 -3.76 -2.49
C LEU A 62 14.44 -3.58 -2.24
N GLU A 63 15.28 -3.83 -3.23
CA GLU A 63 16.73 -3.65 -3.11
C GLU A 63 17.16 -2.20 -2.82
N ARG A 64 16.38 -1.21 -3.28
CA ARG A 64 16.61 0.21 -2.97
C ARG A 64 16.16 0.53 -1.55
N ILE A 65 15.02 0.01 -1.15
CA ILE A 65 14.44 0.13 0.18
C ILE A 65 15.40 -0.49 1.21
N GLU A 66 15.90 -1.71 0.99
CA GLU A 66 16.84 -2.37 1.90
C GLU A 66 18.15 -1.57 2.13
N ARG A 67 18.50 -0.66 1.22
CA ARG A 67 19.69 0.21 1.32
C ARG A 67 19.39 1.62 1.83
N ASP A 68 18.14 1.91 2.18
CA ASP A 68 17.71 3.22 2.65
C ASP A 68 17.94 3.37 4.16
N ASP A 69 18.81 4.30 4.54
CA ASP A 69 19.20 4.54 5.94
C ASP A 69 18.07 5.18 6.78
N ARG A 70 16.92 5.54 6.18
CA ARG A 70 15.77 6.14 6.88
C ARG A 70 14.94 5.13 7.66
N HIS A 71 15.16 3.83 7.45
CA HIS A 71 14.53 2.76 8.23
C HIS A 71 15.54 1.66 8.58
N LEU A 72 15.16 0.85 9.56
CA LEU A 72 15.95 -0.29 10.03
C LEU A 72 15.07 -1.55 10.05
N ASP A 73 15.70 -2.70 10.25
CA ASP A 73 15.00 -3.98 10.43
C ASP A 73 14.01 -4.30 9.29
N VAL A 74 14.46 -4.12 8.05
CA VAL A 74 13.66 -4.47 6.86
C VAL A 74 13.43 -5.98 6.84
N LYS A 75 12.16 -6.39 6.88
CA LYS A 75 11.74 -7.78 6.82
C LYS A 75 10.68 -7.98 5.75
N VAL A 76 10.94 -8.90 4.83
CA VAL A 76 9.98 -9.31 3.81
C VAL A 76 9.10 -10.44 4.35
N HIS A 77 7.79 -10.22 4.39
CA HIS A 77 6.80 -11.19 4.87
C HIS A 77 6.18 -11.99 3.73
N VAL A 78 5.94 -11.33 2.59
CA VAL A 78 5.38 -11.94 1.39
C VAL A 78 6.24 -11.57 0.21
N ALA A 79 6.57 -12.55 -0.62
CA ALA A 79 7.27 -12.36 -1.89
C ALA A 79 6.83 -13.50 -2.83
N LYS A 80 5.82 -13.24 -3.67
CA LYS A 80 5.25 -14.27 -4.53
C LYS A 80 4.70 -13.71 -5.84
N GLN A 81 4.62 -14.57 -6.84
CA GLN A 81 3.86 -14.29 -8.05
C GLN A 81 2.36 -14.33 -7.78
N VAL A 82 1.62 -13.42 -8.41
CA VAL A 82 0.17 -13.28 -8.23
C VAL A 82 -0.51 -13.10 -9.59
N ALA A 83 -1.76 -13.54 -9.71
CA ALA A 83 -2.50 -13.46 -10.97
C ALA A 83 -3.02 -12.04 -11.25
N GLU A 84 -3.36 -11.29 -10.20
CA GLU A 84 -3.99 -9.98 -10.29
C GLU A 84 -3.51 -9.02 -9.20
N ARG A 85 -3.61 -7.71 -9.48
CA ARG A 85 -3.25 -6.64 -8.55
C ARG A 85 -4.39 -6.45 -7.56
N THR A 86 -4.09 -6.54 -6.26
CA THR A 86 -5.08 -6.27 -5.22
C THR A 86 -5.34 -4.78 -5.03
N PHE A 87 -4.32 -3.95 -5.26
CA PHE A 87 -4.40 -2.48 -5.16
C PHE A 87 -4.22 -1.79 -6.51
N ALA A 88 -4.81 -2.34 -7.57
CA ALA A 88 -4.66 -1.80 -8.94
C ALA A 88 -5.05 -0.31 -9.07
N GLU A 89 -6.01 0.13 -8.25
CA GLU A 89 -6.57 1.49 -8.28
C GLU A 89 -5.70 2.53 -7.58
N TRP A 90 -4.69 2.11 -6.79
CA TRP A 90 -3.87 3.01 -5.98
C TRP A 90 -2.39 2.86 -6.30
N ALA A 91 -1.78 3.94 -6.82
CA ALA A 91 -0.33 4.02 -6.97
C ALA A 91 0.40 3.86 -5.63
N MET A 92 -0.18 4.43 -4.56
CA MET A 92 0.16 4.19 -3.17
C MET A 92 -0.97 4.67 -2.26
N LEU A 93 -1.82 3.75 -1.80
CA LEU A 93 -2.78 4.05 -0.73
C LEU A 93 -1.99 4.30 0.56
N HIS A 94 -2.37 5.32 1.32
CA HIS A 94 -1.71 5.62 2.59
C HIS A 94 -2.78 5.71 3.67
N ASP A 95 -2.56 5.05 4.80
CA ASP A 95 -3.43 5.20 5.97
C ASP A 95 -2.57 5.28 7.24
N PRO A 96 -2.72 6.35 8.04
CA PRO A 96 -2.05 6.49 9.33
C PRO A 96 -2.59 5.51 10.41
N ALA A 97 -3.58 4.68 10.10
CA ALA A 97 -4.36 3.92 11.08
C ALA A 97 -3.75 2.59 11.54
N ALA A 98 -2.42 2.47 11.63
CA ALA A 98 -1.82 1.33 12.34
C ALA A 98 -2.36 1.14 13.77
N THR A 99 -3.01 2.17 14.33
CA THR A 99 -3.70 2.17 15.64
C THR A 99 -4.81 1.12 15.78
N TRP A 100 -5.46 0.65 14.70
CA TRP A 100 -6.48 -0.41 14.82
C TRP A 100 -5.91 -1.82 14.71
N ILE A 101 -4.74 -2.00 14.11
CA ILE A 101 -4.16 -3.33 13.85
C ILE A 101 -3.36 -3.81 15.05
N TRP A 102 -2.53 -2.94 15.62
CA TRP A 102 -1.72 -3.21 16.80
C TRP A 102 -1.59 -1.97 17.67
N THR A 103 -1.32 -2.15 18.95
CA THR A 103 -0.83 -1.09 19.85
C THR A 103 0.69 -0.95 19.74
N GLN A 104 1.24 0.13 20.30
CA GLN A 104 2.70 0.33 20.36
C GLN A 104 3.38 -0.79 21.17
N SER A 105 2.76 -1.21 22.28
CA SER A 105 3.25 -2.30 23.12
C SER A 105 3.27 -3.65 22.39
N GLU A 106 2.30 -3.90 21.51
CA GLU A 106 2.27 -5.13 20.71
C GLU A 106 3.35 -5.14 19.63
N ILE A 107 3.59 -4.02 18.95
CA ILE A 107 4.70 -3.89 18.00
C ILE A 107 6.04 -4.05 18.72
N ALA A 108 6.26 -3.37 19.85
CA ALA A 108 7.44 -3.54 20.68
C ALA A 108 7.60 -4.98 21.18
N GLY A 109 6.48 -5.65 21.44
CA GLY A 109 6.43 -7.06 21.80
C GLY A 109 6.70 -8.01 20.64
N GLY A 110 6.84 -7.55 19.38
CA GLY A 110 7.07 -8.38 18.20
C GLY A 110 5.80 -8.99 17.60
N ALA A 111 4.65 -8.34 17.74
CA ALA A 111 3.38 -8.84 17.17
C ALA A 111 3.46 -9.04 15.65
N LEU A 112 4.04 -8.07 14.93
CA LEU A 112 4.25 -8.18 13.48
C LEU A 112 5.16 -9.34 13.09
N GLU A 113 6.23 -9.57 13.87
CA GLU A 113 7.18 -10.64 13.64
C GLU A 113 6.59 -12.04 13.84
N ARG A 114 5.57 -12.13 14.70
CA ARG A 114 4.80 -13.35 14.96
C ARG A 114 3.62 -13.53 14.00
N SER A 115 3.22 -12.48 13.30
CA SER A 115 2.08 -12.55 12.38
C SER A 115 2.41 -13.37 11.15
N THR A 116 1.42 -14.11 10.65
CA THR A 116 1.58 -14.88 9.42
C THR A 116 1.45 -13.97 8.20
N PRO A 117 2.03 -14.37 7.05
CA PRO A 117 1.80 -13.74 5.75
C PRO A 117 0.32 -13.49 5.44
N GLU A 118 -0.55 -14.41 5.82
CA GLU A 118 -1.99 -14.34 5.61
C GLU A 118 -2.65 -13.29 6.51
N GLU A 119 -2.27 -13.22 7.79
CA GLU A 119 -2.75 -12.18 8.71
C GLU A 119 -2.33 -10.79 8.24
N ILE A 120 -1.05 -10.64 7.85
CA ILE A 120 -0.52 -9.39 7.30
C ILE A 120 -1.31 -8.97 6.06
N THR A 121 -1.60 -9.93 5.17
CA THR A 121 -2.40 -9.68 3.97
C THR A 121 -3.80 -9.20 4.31
N GLU A 122 -4.44 -9.82 5.30
CA GLU A 122 -5.78 -9.47 5.75
C GLU A 122 -5.86 -8.03 6.29
N PHE A 123 -4.81 -7.54 6.95
CA PHE A 123 -4.79 -6.14 7.41
C PHE A 123 -4.88 -5.14 6.25
N PHE A 124 -4.17 -5.41 5.15
CA PHE A 124 -4.26 -4.61 3.93
C PHE A 124 -5.62 -4.74 3.25
N LEU A 125 -6.20 -5.94 3.21
CA LEU A 125 -7.54 -6.13 2.64
C LEU A 125 -8.61 -5.35 3.42
N ARG A 126 -8.51 -5.31 4.75
CA ARG A 126 -9.37 -4.47 5.59
C ARG A 126 -9.17 -2.99 5.32
N LEU A 127 -7.93 -2.54 5.15
CA LEU A 127 -7.62 -1.17 4.75
C LEU A 127 -8.33 -0.79 3.44
N ARG A 128 -8.30 -1.67 2.43
CA ARG A 128 -9.01 -1.47 1.16
C ARG A 128 -10.52 -1.26 1.35
N HIS A 129 -11.15 -1.96 2.28
CA HIS A 129 -12.58 -1.83 2.56
C HIS A 129 -12.91 -0.64 3.49
N GLY A 130 -12.01 -0.29 4.41
CA GLY A 130 -12.16 0.78 5.40
C GLY A 130 -11.86 2.18 4.89
N GLY A 131 -11.16 2.33 3.76
CA GLY A 131 -10.81 3.61 3.13
C GLY A 131 -11.99 4.43 2.59
N THR A 132 -13.23 4.07 2.89
CA THR A 132 -14.44 4.79 2.45
C THR A 132 -14.88 5.90 3.41
N ALA A 133 -14.20 6.13 4.55
CA ALA A 133 -14.69 7.05 5.56
C ALA A 133 -13.86 8.31 5.85
N ASN A 134 -12.59 8.46 5.40
CA ASN A 134 -11.84 9.69 5.77
C ASN A 134 -10.79 10.25 4.80
N ASP A 135 -10.48 9.61 3.66
CA ASP A 135 -9.49 10.12 2.69
C ASP A 135 -10.13 10.55 1.36
N ALA A 136 -11.05 11.50 1.43
CA ALA A 136 -11.47 12.31 0.28
C ALA A 136 -10.49 13.47 0.04
N VAL A 137 -9.17 13.22 0.04
CA VAL A 137 -8.18 14.19 -0.44
C VAL A 137 -7.13 13.46 -1.29
N GLY A 138 -7.49 13.25 -2.55
CA GLY A 138 -6.51 13.15 -3.63
C GLY A 138 -6.33 11.77 -4.29
N ALA A 139 -7.31 11.34 -5.09
CA ALA A 139 -7.15 10.97 -6.51
C ALA A 139 -8.46 10.35 -7.06
N CYS A 140 -8.74 10.66 -8.32
CA CYS A 140 -10.04 10.63 -8.98
C CYS A 140 -10.52 9.24 -9.41
N PRO A 141 -11.84 8.93 -9.37
CA PRO A 141 -12.41 7.95 -10.29
C PRO A 141 -12.78 8.66 -11.59
N HIS A 142 -11.93 8.57 -12.62
CA HIS A 142 -12.35 8.84 -13.99
C HIS A 142 -13.02 7.58 -14.54
N THR A 143 -14.29 7.38 -14.19
CA THR A 143 -15.15 6.43 -14.92
C THR A 143 -15.69 7.13 -16.16
N ALA A 144 -14.88 7.14 -17.22
CA ALA A 144 -15.41 7.30 -18.56
C ALA A 144 -15.91 5.94 -19.05
N SER A 145 -17.22 5.78 -19.16
CA SER A 145 -17.84 4.87 -20.12
C SER A 145 -19.21 5.43 -20.49
N GLY A 146 -19.24 6.11 -21.63
CA GLY A 146 -20.46 6.53 -22.31
C GLY A 146 -20.99 5.42 -23.22
N SER A 147 -22.31 5.25 -23.17
CA SER A 147 -23.23 4.74 -24.20
C SER A 147 -24.56 4.62 -23.46
N GLY A 148 -25.59 5.43 -23.68
CA GLY A 148 -26.14 5.88 -24.96
C GLY A 148 -27.37 5.01 -25.26
N LEU A 149 -28.54 5.67 -25.43
CA LEU A 149 -29.85 5.14 -25.85
C LEU A 149 -30.69 4.56 -24.69
N ASP A 150 -31.97 4.85 -24.48
CA ASP A 150 -33.04 5.44 -25.30
C ASP A 150 -34.18 5.89 -24.36
N GLU A 151 -34.58 7.16 -24.42
CA GLU A 151 -35.76 7.68 -23.71
C GLU A 151 -37.03 7.36 -24.51
N THR A 152 -37.61 6.18 -24.29
CA THR A 152 -38.94 5.84 -24.79
C THR A 152 -40.02 6.35 -23.82
N ARG A 153 -40.39 7.61 -24.07
CA ARG A 153 -41.75 8.17 -24.08
C ARG A 153 -42.88 7.15 -23.78
N VAL A 154 -43.59 7.35 -22.67
CA VAL A 154 -44.97 6.88 -22.50
C VAL A 154 -45.82 7.97 -21.84
N PRO A 155 -46.83 8.51 -22.53
CA PRO A 155 -47.98 9.11 -21.88
C PRO A 155 -49.23 8.25 -22.14
N SER A 156 -49.92 7.84 -21.07
CA SER A 156 -51.38 7.80 -20.90
C SER A 156 -51.73 7.07 -19.61
#